data_AF-A0A920SB10-F1
#
_entry.id   AF-A0A920SB10-F1
#
_cell.length_a   1.000
_cell.length_b   1.000
_cell.length_c   1.000
_cell.angle_alpha   90.00
_cell.angle_beta   90.00
_cell.angle_gamma   90.00
#
_symmetry.space_group_name_H-M   'P 1'
#
loop_
_entity.id
_entity.type
_entity.pdbx_description
1 polymer ?
#
loop_
_entity_poly.entity_id
_entity_poly.type
_entity_poly.pdbx_seq_one_letter_code
_entity_poly.pdbx_strand_id
1 'polypeptide(L)'
;MVDRQIPRLYQRLPIHPLRGVAERKIVRWVLEHPKTDGSWAGIQPPWVYSLIALHTMGYGPEHDAVKNGFEGFEAFALEDDDNCSVQACISPVWDTCIPQIWPYSIPAFPDDPWFNLLHMADGQADLHGRRLANPSQEHTSGGWSFEFENPTISGHR
;
A
#
# COMPACT_ATOMS: atom_id res chain seq x y z
N MET A 1 -2.99 -29.95 1.39
CA MET A 1 -1.66 -30.40 1.90
C MET A 1 -0.64 -30.67 0.78
N VAL A 2 -1.04 -30.99 -0.46
CA VAL A 2 -0.15 -31.24 -1.62
C VAL A 2 0.50 -29.95 -2.18
N ASP A 3 -0.17 -28.81 -2.03
CA ASP A 3 0.18 -27.54 -2.68
C ASP A 3 1.56 -26.97 -2.29
N ARG A 4 2.02 -27.20 -1.06
CA ARG A 4 3.33 -26.71 -0.59
C ARG A 4 4.53 -27.60 -0.97
N GLN A 5 4.30 -28.83 -1.42
CA GLN A 5 5.40 -29.78 -1.68
C GLN A 5 6.00 -29.63 -3.07
N ILE A 6 5.17 -29.31 -4.08
CA ILE A 6 5.61 -29.15 -5.47
C ILE A 6 6.63 -28.01 -5.63
N PRO A 7 6.44 -26.80 -5.06
CA PRO A 7 7.42 -25.72 -5.18
C PRO A 7 8.76 -26.06 -4.52
N ARG A 8 8.72 -26.76 -3.38
CA ARG A 8 9.93 -27.19 -2.64
C ARG A 8 10.74 -28.21 -3.44
N LEU A 9 10.08 -29.11 -4.15
CA LEU A 9 10.76 -30.08 -5.01
C LEU A 9 11.34 -29.40 -6.25
N TYR A 10 10.59 -28.48 -6.85
CA TYR A 10 11.05 -27.68 -7.99
C TYR A 10 12.31 -26.86 -7.66
N GLN A 11 12.37 -26.23 -6.48
CA GLN A 11 13.54 -25.48 -6.00
C GLN A 11 14.82 -26.33 -5.82
N ARG A 12 14.69 -27.66 -5.74
CA ARG A 12 15.84 -28.57 -5.62
C ARG A 12 16.42 -28.98 -6.97
N LEU A 13 15.74 -28.68 -8.08
CA LEU A 13 16.23 -29.03 -9.41
C LEU A 13 17.36 -28.07 -9.82
N PRO A 14 18.40 -28.55 -10.52
CA PRO A 14 19.50 -27.70 -10.96
C PRO A 14 19.09 -26.69 -12.06
N ILE A 15 17.98 -26.95 -12.76
CA ILE A 15 17.49 -26.14 -13.88
C ILE A 15 16.04 -25.75 -13.61
N HIS A 16 15.74 -24.47 -13.80
CA HIS A 16 14.42 -23.89 -13.53
C HIS A 16 13.86 -23.20 -14.80
N PRO A 17 13.36 -23.96 -15.78
CA PRO A 17 13.02 -23.43 -17.11
C PRO A 17 11.91 -22.37 -17.09
N LEU A 18 11.02 -22.40 -16.09
CA LEU A 18 9.94 -21.44 -15.95
C LEU A 18 10.32 -20.18 -15.15
N ARG A 19 11.50 -20.16 -14.52
CA ARG A 19 11.91 -19.09 -13.60
C ARG A 19 11.97 -17.74 -14.29
N GLY A 20 12.66 -17.65 -15.44
CA GLY A 20 12.76 -16.39 -16.17
C GLY A 20 11.42 -15.88 -16.71
N VAL A 21 10.47 -16.79 -17.02
CA VAL A 21 9.11 -16.40 -17.42
C VAL A 21 8.34 -15.83 -16.22
N ALA A 22 8.45 -16.46 -15.06
CA ALA A 22 7.83 -16.00 -13.83
C ALA A 22 8.41 -14.65 -13.39
N GLU A 23 9.73 -14.48 -13.40
CA GLU A 23 10.42 -13.23 -13.06
C GLU A 23 9.96 -12.07 -13.95
N ARG A 24 9.88 -12.27 -15.27
CA ARG A 24 9.35 -11.24 -16.19
C ARG A 24 7.90 -10.85 -15.88
N LYS A 25 7.06 -11.83 -15.52
CA LYS A 25 5.67 -11.55 -15.12
C LYS A 25 5.60 -10.76 -13.82
N ILE A 26 6.42 -11.12 -12.84
CA ILE A 26 6.51 -10.43 -11.56
C ILE A 26 6.98 -9.00 -11.75
N VAL A 27 8.07 -8.78 -12.50
CA VAL A 27 8.59 -7.43 -12.77
C VAL A 27 7.56 -6.58 -13.50
N ARG A 28 6.91 -7.13 -14.53
CA ARG A 28 5.84 -6.42 -15.23
C ARG A 28 4.73 -6.02 -14.27
N TRP A 29 4.27 -6.95 -13.43
CA TRP A 29 3.24 -6.66 -12.43
C TRP A 29 3.69 -5.55 -11.46
N VAL A 30 4.93 -5.62 -10.95
CA VAL A 30 5.48 -4.59 -10.05
C VAL A 30 5.48 -3.21 -10.71
N LEU A 31 5.91 -3.11 -11.98
CA LEU A 31 5.94 -1.84 -12.73
C LEU A 31 4.56 -1.30 -13.08
N GLU A 32 3.55 -2.16 -13.19
CA GLU A 32 2.16 -1.78 -13.50
C GLU A 32 1.35 -1.37 -12.26
N HIS A 33 1.84 -1.64 -11.05
CA HIS A 33 1.10 -1.42 -9.79
C HIS A 33 1.76 -0.50 -8.75
N PRO A 34 2.63 0.49 -9.09
CA PRO A 34 2.92 1.56 -8.15
C PRO A 34 1.68 2.45 -7.96
N LYS A 35 1.52 3.01 -6.76
CA LYS A 35 0.52 4.03 -6.45
C LYS A 35 0.92 5.38 -7.05
N THR A 36 -0.01 6.34 -7.01
CA THR A 36 0.20 7.74 -7.43
C THR A 36 1.37 8.40 -6.69
N ASP A 37 1.60 8.03 -5.43
CA ASP A 37 2.71 8.48 -4.58
C ASP A 37 4.05 7.75 -4.82
N GLY A 38 4.11 6.84 -5.80
CA GLY A 38 5.31 6.03 -6.10
C GLY A 38 5.51 4.83 -5.17
N SER A 39 4.68 4.66 -4.14
CA SER A 39 4.75 3.53 -3.21
C SER A 39 4.11 2.26 -3.78
N TRP A 40 4.45 1.11 -3.19
CA TRP A 40 3.67 -0.12 -3.39
C TRP A 40 2.81 -0.38 -2.16
N ALA A 41 1.49 -0.39 -2.35
CA ALA A 41 0.47 -0.65 -1.33
C ALA A 41 0.45 0.33 -0.13
N GLY A 42 1.25 1.40 -0.13
CA GLY A 42 1.26 2.44 0.90
C GLY A 42 1.89 2.04 2.23
N ILE A 43 2.52 0.87 2.27
CA ILE A 43 3.15 0.32 3.47
C ILE A 43 4.59 -0.12 3.17
N GLN A 44 5.47 -0.02 4.16
CA GLN A 44 6.90 -0.21 3.98
C GLN A 44 7.32 -1.58 3.40
N PRO A 45 6.77 -2.73 3.83
CA PRO A 45 7.28 -4.03 3.39
C PRO A 45 7.17 -4.30 1.87
N PRO A 46 5.98 -4.22 1.24
CA PRO A 46 5.86 -4.42 -0.21
C PRO A 46 6.63 -3.38 -1.00
N TRP A 47 6.74 -2.13 -0.51
CA TRP A 47 7.54 -1.09 -1.15
C TRP A 47 9.01 -1.46 -1.23
N VAL A 48 9.63 -1.76 -0.09
CA VAL A 48 11.06 -2.12 -0.05
C VAL A 48 11.32 -3.38 -0.85
N TYR A 49 10.45 -4.39 -0.79
CA TYR A 49 10.62 -5.61 -1.59
C TYR A 49 10.47 -5.36 -3.09
N SER A 50 9.57 -4.47 -3.52
CA SER A 50 9.46 -4.08 -4.93
C SER A 50 10.74 -3.40 -5.43
N LEU A 51 11.32 -2.48 -4.65
CA LEU A 51 12.59 -1.82 -5.01
C LEU A 51 13.76 -2.81 -5.06
N ILE A 52 13.86 -3.73 -4.09
CA ILE A 52 14.87 -4.80 -4.11
C ILE A 52 14.67 -5.68 -5.35
N ALA A 53 13.43 -6.07 -5.66
CA ALA A 53 13.14 -6.90 -6.83
C ALA A 53 13.56 -6.20 -8.13
N LEU A 54 13.20 -4.93 -8.31
CA LEU A 54 13.62 -4.12 -9.47
C LEU A 54 15.14 -4.04 -9.58
N HIS A 55 15.83 -3.75 -8.48
CA HIS A 55 17.30 -3.71 -8.44
C HIS A 55 17.93 -5.05 -8.88
N THR A 56 17.46 -6.18 -8.34
CA THR A 56 17.97 -7.52 -8.71
C THR A 56 17.72 -7.89 -10.16
N MET A 57 16.74 -7.26 -10.79
CA MET A 57 16.36 -7.48 -12.19
C MET A 57 17.06 -6.50 -13.15
N GLY A 58 17.99 -5.67 -12.64
CA GLY A 58 18.81 -4.77 -13.43
C GLY A 58 18.22 -3.37 -13.65
N TYR A 59 17.15 -3.01 -12.94
CA TYR A 59 16.61 -1.66 -12.95
C TYR A 59 17.48 -0.78 -12.05
N GLY A 60 18.21 0.14 -12.68
CA GLY A 60 19.08 1.08 -11.97
C GLY A 60 18.32 2.20 -11.25
N PRO A 61 19.02 3.00 -10.43
CA PRO A 61 18.44 4.15 -9.73
C PRO A 61 17.88 5.20 -10.70
N GLU A 62 18.35 5.22 -11.95
CA GLU A 62 17.88 6.16 -12.95
C GLU A 62 16.51 5.80 -13.56
N HIS A 63 15.98 4.61 -13.29
CA HIS A 63 14.69 4.19 -13.81
C HIS A 63 13.55 4.90 -13.08
N ASP A 64 12.58 5.46 -13.80
CA ASP A 64 11.49 6.28 -13.24
C ASP A 64 10.77 5.61 -12.07
N ALA A 65 10.40 4.34 -12.20
CA ALA A 65 9.74 3.60 -11.11
C ALA A 65 10.60 3.48 -9.84
N VAL A 66 11.93 3.46 -9.96
CA VAL A 66 12.86 3.40 -8.83
C VAL A 66 13.00 4.79 -8.22
N LYS A 67 13.14 5.85 -9.04
CA LYS A 67 13.17 7.24 -8.57
C LYS A 67 11.92 7.62 -7.79
N ASN A 68 10.75 7.42 -8.40
CA ASN A 68 9.47 7.72 -7.78
C ASN A 68 9.29 6.92 -6.48
N GLY A 69 9.77 5.67 -6.46
CA GLY A 69 9.76 4.85 -5.26
C GLY A 69 10.70 5.36 -4.16
N PHE A 70 11.78 6.08 -4.46
CA PHE A 70 12.60 6.74 -3.45
C PHE A 70 12.02 8.09 -3.02
N GLU A 71 11.53 8.89 -3.96
CA GLU A 71 10.87 10.17 -3.68
C GLU A 71 9.65 9.99 -2.77
N GLY A 72 8.87 8.92 -2.97
CA GLY A 72 7.74 8.63 -2.10
C GLY A 72 8.15 8.35 -0.64
N PHE A 73 9.37 7.85 -0.36
CA PHE A 73 9.80 7.64 1.02
C PHE A 73 9.94 8.96 1.79
N GLU A 74 10.20 10.07 1.12
CA GLU A 74 10.27 11.38 1.76
C GLU A 74 8.93 11.75 2.40
N ALA A 75 7.80 11.37 1.79
CA ALA A 75 6.47 11.60 2.38
C ALA A 75 6.20 10.75 3.64
N PHE A 76 6.98 9.69 3.87
CA PHE A 76 6.87 8.82 5.04
C PHE A 76 7.97 9.08 6.07
N ALA A 77 8.97 9.90 5.72
CA ALA A 77 10.06 10.28 6.60
C ALA A 77 9.60 11.36 7.59
N LEU A 78 9.96 11.17 8.86
CA LEU A 78 9.86 12.15 9.92
C LEU A 78 11.28 12.52 10.32
N GLU A 79 11.65 13.77 10.02
CA GLU A 79 12.96 14.32 10.33
C GLU A 79 12.88 15.26 11.54
N ASP A 80 13.83 15.09 12.45
CA ASP A 80 14.14 15.89 13.63
C ASP A 80 15.62 16.29 13.55
N ASP A 81 16.06 17.25 14.36
CA ASP A 81 17.44 17.76 14.38
C ASP A 81 18.48 16.65 14.52
N ASP A 82 18.15 15.57 15.25
CA ASP A 82 19.05 14.45 15.53
C ASP A 82 18.65 13.12 14.87
N ASN A 83 17.44 12.99 14.33
CA ASN A 83 16.89 11.68 13.91
C ASN A 83 16.07 11.75 12.62
N CYS A 84 16.13 10.69 11.82
CA CYS A 84 15.21 10.45 10.71
C CYS A 84 14.53 9.08 10.91
N SER A 85 13.20 9.08 11.03
CA SER A 85 12.38 7.88 11.20
C SER A 85 11.42 7.72 10.03
N VAL A 86 11.36 6.53 9.45
CA VAL A 86 10.40 6.24 8.37
C VAL A 86 9.19 5.53 8.94
N GLN A 87 8.00 6.10 8.70
CA GLN A 87 6.74 5.50 9.12
C GLN A 87 6.45 4.23 8.32
N ALA A 88 5.98 3.18 9.00
CA ALA A 88 5.61 1.94 8.33
C ALA A 88 4.35 2.08 7.46
N CYS A 89 3.44 2.96 7.89
CA CYS A 89 2.22 3.40 7.22
C CYS A 89 1.82 4.78 7.78
N ILE A 90 0.99 5.52 7.06
CA ILE A 90 0.40 6.78 7.54
C ILE A 90 -1.11 6.59 7.82
N SER A 91 -1.60 7.19 8.90
CA SER A 91 -2.95 6.94 9.47
C SER A 91 -3.95 8.10 9.41
N PRO A 92 -3.94 9.01 8.42
CA PRO A 92 -4.74 10.24 8.44
C PRO A 92 -6.24 10.02 8.56
N VAL A 93 -6.80 9.01 7.88
CA VAL A 93 -8.24 8.69 7.97
C VAL A 93 -8.58 8.18 9.36
N TRP A 94 -7.76 7.26 9.88
CA TRP A 94 -7.93 6.67 11.21
C TRP A 94 -7.83 7.72 12.33
N ASP A 95 -6.81 8.58 12.26
CA ASP A 95 -6.54 9.63 13.24
C ASP A 95 -7.59 10.75 13.19
N THR A 96 -8.32 10.86 12.07
CA THR A 96 -9.48 11.77 11.95
C THR A 96 -10.75 11.15 12.50
N CYS A 97 -11.03 9.87 12.22
CA CYS A 97 -12.26 9.22 12.65
C CYS A 97 -12.33 9.00 14.17
N ILE A 98 -11.22 8.61 14.82
CA ILE A 98 -11.22 8.30 16.25
C ILE A 98 -11.68 9.47 17.11
N PRO A 99 -11.12 10.70 16.94
CA PRO A 99 -11.58 11.86 17.69
C PRO A 99 -13.07 12.07 17.52
N GLN A 100 -13.64 11.96 16.31
CA GLN A 100 -15.07 12.19 16.07
C GLN A 100 -15.99 11.22 16.82
N ILE A 101 -15.53 10.01 17.11
CA ILE A 101 -16.29 9.01 17.88
C ILE A 101 -16.18 9.27 19.39
N TRP A 102 -15.09 9.87 19.84
CA TRP A 102 -14.75 10.04 21.26
C TRP A 102 -15.75 10.88 22.09
N PRO A 103 -16.36 11.98 21.60
CA PRO A 103 -17.39 12.72 22.34
C PRO A 103 -18.59 11.86 22.75
N TYR A 104 -18.92 10.82 21.97
CA TYR A 104 -20.04 9.93 22.29
C TYR A 104 -19.70 8.90 23.38
N SER A 105 -18.42 8.73 23.70
CA SER A 105 -17.98 7.84 24.78
C SER A 105 -17.69 8.56 26.10
N ILE A 106 -17.67 9.91 26.13
CA ILE A 106 -17.42 10.70 27.36
C ILE A 106 -18.36 11.91 27.46
N PRO A 107 -19.16 12.05 28.54
CA PRO A 107 -20.23 13.06 28.67
C PRO A 107 -19.79 14.55 28.73
N ALA A 108 -18.53 14.90 28.47
CA ALA A 108 -17.96 16.20 28.83
C ALA A 108 -17.61 17.16 27.67
N PHE A 109 -17.88 16.82 26.41
CA PHE A 109 -17.41 17.65 25.27
C PHE A 109 -18.50 17.95 24.22
N PRO A 110 -19.48 18.83 24.49
CA PRO A 110 -20.51 19.15 23.50
C PRO A 110 -20.09 20.21 22.46
N ASP A 111 -19.13 21.10 22.77
CA ASP A 111 -18.95 22.37 22.02
C ASP A 111 -17.48 22.70 21.65
N ASP A 112 -16.65 21.70 21.34
CA ASP A 112 -15.28 21.98 20.88
C ASP A 112 -15.23 22.26 19.35
N PRO A 113 -14.75 23.46 18.92
CA PRO A 113 -14.61 23.82 17.50
C PRO A 113 -13.74 22.87 16.66
N TRP A 114 -12.83 22.12 17.28
CA TRP A 114 -11.96 21.16 16.58
C TRP A 114 -12.75 20.04 15.87
N PHE A 115 -13.96 19.72 16.34
CA PHE A 115 -14.81 18.68 15.72
C PHE A 115 -15.42 19.08 14.37
N ASN A 116 -15.58 20.38 14.12
CA ASN A 116 -16.28 20.87 12.92
C ASN A 116 -15.34 21.14 11.73
N LEU A 117 -14.02 20.97 11.89
CA LEU A 117 -13.03 21.31 10.86
C LEU A 117 -12.59 20.13 9.99
N LEU A 118 -12.91 18.88 10.34
CA LEU A 118 -12.43 17.72 9.58
C LEU A 118 -13.41 17.30 8.47
N HIS A 119 -13.17 17.84 7.27
CA HIS A 119 -13.76 17.40 6.02
C HIS A 119 -13.35 15.94 5.72
N MET A 120 -14.18 14.98 6.12
CA MET A 120 -14.01 13.59 5.69
C MET A 120 -14.54 13.34 4.28
N ALA A 121 -15.43 14.19 3.76
CA ALA A 121 -16.23 13.89 2.55
C ALA A 121 -15.41 13.53 1.28
N ASP A 122 -14.17 14.00 1.16
CA ASP A 122 -13.33 13.77 -0.03
C ASP A 122 -12.52 12.46 0.01
N GLY A 123 -12.41 11.79 1.15
CA GLY A 123 -11.59 10.58 1.30
C GLY A 123 -12.34 9.25 1.06
N GLN A 124 -13.63 9.30 0.69
CA GLN A 124 -14.41 8.08 0.47
C GLN A 124 -13.90 7.42 -0.80
N ALA A 125 -13.04 6.41 -0.62
CA ALA A 125 -12.55 5.64 -1.75
C ALA A 125 -13.73 4.96 -2.44
N ASP A 126 -13.85 5.15 -3.75
CA ASP A 126 -14.71 4.34 -4.58
C ASP A 126 -14.08 2.94 -4.70
N LEU A 127 -14.17 2.14 -3.63
CA LEU A 127 -13.74 0.76 -3.51
C LEU A 127 -14.34 -0.16 -4.58
N HIS A 128 -13.81 -0.11 -5.80
CA HIS A 128 -13.80 -1.25 -6.72
C HIS A 128 -12.59 -2.14 -6.46
N GLY A 129 -12.26 -2.38 -5.18
CA GLY A 129 -11.19 -3.28 -4.77
C GLY A 129 -11.62 -4.72 -4.86
N ARG A 130 -10.89 -5.52 -5.64
CA ARG A 130 -10.99 -6.98 -5.55
C ARG A 130 -10.60 -7.39 -4.13
N ARG A 131 -11.58 -7.78 -3.31
CA ARG A 131 -11.28 -8.61 -2.14
C ARG A 131 -10.60 -9.86 -2.69
N LEU A 132 -9.30 -10.03 -2.46
CA LEU A 132 -8.50 -11.14 -2.99
C LEU A 132 -9.11 -12.53 -2.67
N ALA A 133 -9.98 -12.60 -1.66
CA ALA A 133 -10.68 -13.81 -1.26
C ALA A 133 -11.94 -14.15 -2.09
N ASN A 134 -12.54 -13.21 -2.85
CA ASN A 134 -13.77 -13.50 -3.61
C ASN A 134 -13.98 -12.60 -4.85
N PRO A 135 -13.40 -12.95 -6.00
CA PRO A 135 -13.47 -12.14 -7.23
C PRO A 135 -14.85 -12.11 -7.91
N SER A 136 -15.81 -12.91 -7.45
CA SER A 136 -17.09 -13.14 -8.15
C SER A 136 -18.29 -12.39 -7.55
N GLN A 137 -18.06 -11.51 -6.58
CA GLN A 137 -19.13 -10.71 -5.96
C GLN A 137 -18.87 -9.24 -6.29
N GLU A 138 -19.70 -8.66 -7.15
CA GLU A 138 -19.78 -7.21 -7.30
C GLU A 138 -20.39 -6.64 -6.03
N HIS A 139 -19.56 -5.98 -5.21
CA HIS A 139 -20.02 -5.24 -4.05
C HIS A 139 -20.13 -3.77 -4.41
N THR A 140 -21.21 -3.11 -4.00
CA THR A 140 -21.28 -1.66 -4.04
C THR A 140 -20.19 -1.10 -3.13
N SER A 141 -19.31 -0.34 -3.75
CA SER A 141 -18.22 0.42 -3.16
C SER A 141 -18.73 1.37 -2.05
N GLY A 142 -17.95 1.53 -0.96
CA GLY A 142 -18.29 2.48 0.11
C GLY A 142 -17.40 2.48 1.36
N GLY A 143 -16.21 1.89 1.33
CA GLY A 143 -15.30 1.87 2.48
C GLY A 143 -14.17 2.90 2.36
N TRP A 144 -13.39 3.03 3.42
CA TRP A 144 -12.34 4.04 3.57
C TRP A 144 -10.97 3.36 3.73
N SER A 145 -9.92 3.91 3.13
CA SER A 145 -8.54 3.48 3.37
C SER A 145 -8.02 3.97 4.72
N PHE A 146 -6.92 3.38 5.19
CA PHE A 146 -6.19 3.86 6.36
C PHE A 146 -5.38 5.14 6.05
N GLU A 147 -4.80 5.18 4.85
CA GLU A 147 -4.01 6.28 4.28
C GLU A 147 -4.88 7.27 3.47
N PHE A 148 -4.30 8.40 3.04
CA PHE A 148 -4.98 9.42 2.21
C PHE A 148 -5.59 8.86 0.92
N GLU A 149 -4.80 8.09 0.16
CA GLU A 149 -5.24 7.41 -1.05
C GLU A 149 -4.69 5.98 -1.06
N ASN A 150 -5.54 4.97 -1.28
CA ASN A 150 -5.06 3.61 -1.51
C ASN A 150 -5.83 2.89 -2.64
N PRO A 151 -5.45 3.11 -3.91
CA PRO A 151 -6.11 2.47 -5.02
C PRO A 151 -5.77 0.99 -5.20
N THR A 152 -4.84 0.43 -4.43
CA THR A 152 -4.66 -1.03 -4.43
C THR A 152 -5.88 -1.75 -3.81
N ILE A 153 -6.73 -1.02 -3.09
CA ILE A 153 -8.08 -1.43 -2.63
C ILE A 153 -9.20 -0.71 -3.44
N SER A 154 -8.87 0.17 -4.39
CA SER A 154 -9.83 0.74 -5.34
C SER A 154 -9.31 0.49 -6.76
N GLY A 155 -9.69 -0.65 -7.33
CA GLY A 155 -9.20 -1.09 -8.64
C GLY A 155 -9.23 0.04 -9.67
N HIS A 156 -8.10 0.22 -10.35
CA HIS A 156 -8.02 1.12 -11.50
C HIS A 156 -9.05 0.69 -12.57
N ARG A 157 -9.76 1.67 -13.13
CA ARG A 157 -10.56 1.49 -14.36
C ARG A 157 -9.66 1.11 -15.53
#